data_AF-A0A1P8ASY3-F1
#
_entry.id   AF-A0A1P8ASY3-F1
#
_cell.length_a   1.000
_cell.length_b   1.000
_cell.length_c   1.000
_cell.angle_alpha   90.00
_cell.angle_beta   90.00
_cell.angle_gamma   90.00
#
_symmetry.space_group_name_H-M   'P 1'
#
loop_
_entity.id
_entity.type
_entity.pdbx_description
1 polymer ?
#
loop_
_entity_poly.entity_id
_entity_poly.type
_entity_poly.pdbx_seq_one_letter_code
_entity_poly.pdbx_strand_id
1 'polypeptide(L)'
;MATIEFSGLQAQASEEKLDEGEGVVGAFKTLFDPNERTKSGKELPKAYLKSAREVVKTMRESLKENPKDNAKFRRSADAAKESIRDYLSNWRGQKTVAGEESYVELENVIRALAKFYSKAGPSAPLPDEVKTEILDDLNKAEEFL
;
A
#
# COMPACT_ATOMS: atom_id res chain seq x y z
N MET A 1 44.42 -2.21 60.56
CA MET A 1 44.35 -2.94 59.27
C MET A 1 44.22 -1.90 58.17
N ALA A 2 44.91 -2.13 57.06
CA ALA A 2 45.56 -1.14 56.21
C ALA A 2 44.65 -0.22 55.36
N THR A 3 45.10 1.04 55.24
CA THR A 3 44.88 1.98 54.13
C THR A 3 45.41 1.43 52.81
N ILE A 4 44.65 1.53 51.72
CA ILE A 4 45.19 1.64 50.35
C ILE A 4 44.27 2.56 49.51
N GLU A 5 44.80 3.74 49.20
CA GLU A 5 44.46 4.58 48.05
C GLU A 5 44.99 3.91 46.77
N PHE A 6 44.21 3.88 45.68
CA PHE A 6 44.74 3.68 44.33
C PHE A 6 44.11 4.67 43.37
N SER A 7 44.87 5.73 43.08
CA SER A 7 44.75 6.51 41.86
C SER A 7 45.31 5.70 40.69
N GLY A 8 44.58 5.64 39.58
CA GLY A 8 45.01 4.93 38.37
C GLY A 8 44.16 5.31 37.17
N LEU A 9 44.59 6.38 36.50
CA LEU A 9 44.07 6.90 35.24
C LEU A 9 44.50 5.98 34.07
N GLN A 10 43.58 5.44 33.27
CA GLN A 10 43.80 5.31 31.82
C GLN A 10 42.51 5.12 31.01
N ALA A 11 42.52 5.75 29.84
CA ALA A 11 41.42 6.01 28.93
C ALA A 11 41.05 4.83 28.01
N GLN A 12 39.77 4.79 27.59
CA GLN A 12 39.27 4.28 26.30
C GLN A 12 37.78 4.72 26.21
N ALA A 13 37.49 5.78 25.45
CA ALA A 13 37.04 5.74 24.05
C ALA A 13 35.71 4.98 23.86
N SER A 14 34.65 5.78 23.62
CA SER A 14 33.50 5.52 22.74
C SER A 14 32.71 4.21 22.88
N GLU A 15 31.44 4.33 23.27
CA GLU A 15 30.34 3.73 22.50
C GLU A 15 28.99 4.35 22.90
N GLU A 16 28.39 5.06 21.94
CA GLU A 16 26.99 5.43 21.92
C GLU A 16 26.14 4.16 22.07
N LYS A 17 25.28 4.11 23.08
CA LYS A 17 24.11 3.24 23.04
C LYS A 17 22.99 3.99 22.32
N LEU A 18 23.06 3.93 20.99
CA LEU A 18 21.93 4.20 20.11
C LEU A 18 20.98 3.01 20.17
N ASP A 19 19.72 3.37 20.40
CA ASP A 19 18.51 2.56 20.40
C ASP A 19 18.45 1.63 19.17
N GLU A 20 18.56 0.32 19.41
CA GLU A 20 18.43 -0.72 18.39
C GLU A 20 16.95 -0.86 17.98
N GLY A 21 16.57 -0.18 16.90
CA GLY A 21 15.27 -0.33 16.25
C GLY A 21 15.28 -0.26 14.72
N GLU A 22 16.44 -0.17 14.07
CA GLU A 22 16.56 0.01 12.61
C GLU A 22 17.62 -0.93 12.00
N GLY A 23 17.48 -2.24 12.20
CA GLY A 23 18.49 -3.20 11.74
C GLY A 23 18.23 -3.89 10.39
N VAL A 24 16.98 -4.04 9.95
CA VAL A 24 16.69 -4.97 8.83
C VAL A 24 15.54 -4.58 7.91
N VAL A 25 14.77 -3.53 8.24
CA VAL A 25 13.63 -3.11 7.40
C VAL A 25 14.02 -1.99 6.41
N GLY A 26 15.13 -1.28 6.65
CA GLY A 26 15.59 -0.17 5.81
C GLY A 26 16.51 -0.55 4.65
N ALA A 27 17.26 -1.65 4.75
CA ALA A 27 18.36 -1.96 3.83
C ALA A 27 17.96 -2.70 2.53
N PHE A 28 16.75 -3.25 2.45
CA PHE A 28 16.29 -4.01 1.26
C PHE A 28 15.33 -3.24 0.33
N LYS A 29 14.93 -2.00 0.68
CA LYS A 29 14.00 -1.20 -0.14
C LYS A 29 14.66 -0.32 -1.21
N THR A 30 15.99 -0.21 -1.22
CA THR A 30 16.68 0.90 -1.90
C THR A 30 17.41 0.54 -3.20
N LEU A 31 17.37 -0.72 -3.68
CA LEU A 31 18.29 -1.13 -4.75
C LEU A 31 17.74 -1.20 -6.18
N PHE A 32 16.46 -1.47 -6.47
CA PHE A 32 16.04 -1.58 -7.88
C PHE A 32 14.56 -1.26 -8.11
N ASP A 33 14.24 0.02 -8.28
CA ASP A 33 13.39 0.45 -9.39
C ASP A 33 13.49 1.98 -9.55
N PRO A 34 13.97 2.51 -10.69
CA PRO A 34 13.98 3.95 -10.90
C PRO A 34 12.55 4.47 -10.81
N ASN A 35 12.36 5.63 -10.18
CA ASN A 35 11.08 6.32 -10.19
C ASN A 35 10.60 6.46 -11.64
N GLU A 36 9.31 6.25 -11.84
CA GLU A 36 8.68 6.38 -13.14
C GLU A 36 7.81 7.63 -13.14
N ARG A 37 7.85 8.37 -14.25
CA ARG A 37 7.02 9.56 -14.44
C ARG A 37 5.59 9.12 -14.80
N THR A 38 4.63 9.55 -13.99
CA THR A 38 3.21 9.31 -14.21
C THR A 38 2.65 10.17 -15.36
N LYS A 39 1.41 9.90 -15.79
CA LYS A 39 0.68 10.79 -16.71
C LYS A 39 0.52 12.22 -16.18
N SER A 40 0.46 12.38 -14.85
CA SER A 40 0.41 13.69 -14.17
C SER A 40 1.77 14.40 -14.11
N GLY A 41 2.84 13.78 -14.60
CA GLY A 41 4.18 14.36 -14.66
C GLY A 41 5.01 14.23 -13.39
N LYS A 42 4.45 13.62 -12.33
CA LYS A 42 5.11 13.36 -11.04
C LYS A 42 5.98 12.11 -11.12
N GLU A 43 7.08 12.09 -10.37
CA GLU A 43 7.95 10.92 -10.26
C GLU A 43 7.61 10.12 -9.03
N LEU A 44 7.11 8.90 -9.22
CA LEU A 44 6.71 8.00 -8.14
C LEU A 44 7.49 6.68 -8.19
N PRO A 45 7.60 5.96 -7.06
CA PRO A 45 8.25 4.66 -7.05
C PRO A 45 7.58 3.73 -8.07
N LYS A 46 8.35 3.12 -8.97
CA LYS A 46 7.77 2.23 -10.00
C LYS A 46 7.04 1.02 -9.40
N ALA A 47 7.49 0.53 -8.24
CA ALA A 47 6.76 -0.48 -7.47
C ALA A 47 5.35 0.00 -7.06
N TYR A 48 5.20 1.28 -6.74
CA TYR A 48 3.90 1.88 -6.43
C TYR A 48 3.02 1.87 -7.66
N LEU A 49 3.50 2.42 -8.78
CA LEU A 49 2.74 2.49 -10.02
C LEU A 49 2.31 1.10 -10.50
N LYS A 50 3.20 0.11 -10.42
CA LYS A 50 2.88 -1.28 -10.75
C LYS A 50 1.73 -1.81 -9.89
N SER A 51 1.83 -1.66 -8.57
CA SER A 51 0.80 -2.14 -7.65
C SER A 51 -0.54 -1.41 -7.81
N ALA A 52 -0.50 -0.09 -8.01
CA ALA A 52 -1.69 0.73 -8.22
C ALA A 52 -2.40 0.36 -9.53
N ARG A 53 -1.64 0.20 -10.63
CA ARG A 53 -2.16 -0.27 -11.92
C ARG A 53 -2.75 -1.68 -11.82
N GLU A 54 -2.17 -2.56 -11.02
CA GLU A 54 -2.71 -3.90 -10.80
C GLU A 54 -4.04 -3.87 -10.04
N VAL A 55 -4.18 -3.00 -9.03
CA VAL A 55 -5.47 -2.78 -8.35
C VAL A 55 -6.51 -2.28 -9.34
N VAL A 56 -6.19 -1.27 -10.16
CA VAL A 56 -7.13 -0.73 -11.15
C VAL A 56 -7.58 -1.81 -12.13
N LYS A 57 -6.62 -2.57 -12.66
CA LYS A 57 -6.88 -3.65 -13.62
C LYS A 57 -7.78 -4.73 -13.04
N THR A 58 -7.38 -5.33 -11.92
CA THR A 58 -8.11 -6.45 -11.29
C THR A 58 -9.49 -6.02 -10.80
N MET A 59 -9.64 -4.78 -10.31
CA MET A 59 -10.93 -4.24 -9.91
C MET A 59 -11.87 -4.04 -11.11
N ARG A 60 -11.38 -3.45 -12.20
CA ARG A 60 -12.19 -3.31 -13.44
C ARG A 60 -12.61 -4.66 -13.99
N GLU A 61 -11.72 -5.66 -13.98
CA GLU A 61 -12.03 -7.02 -14.40
C GLU A 61 -13.11 -7.65 -13.51
N SER A 62 -13.00 -7.51 -12.19
CA SER A 62 -14.01 -8.01 -11.24
C SER A 62 -15.38 -7.37 -11.44
N LEU A 63 -15.44 -6.04 -11.58
CA LEU A 63 -16.69 -5.30 -11.73
C LEU A 63 -17.38 -5.52 -13.09
N LYS A 64 -16.63 -5.88 -14.13
CA LYS A 64 -17.19 -6.21 -15.46
C LYS A 64 -17.75 -7.62 -15.55
N GLU A 65 -17.35 -8.52 -14.65
CA GLU A 65 -17.72 -9.92 -14.74
C GLU A 65 -19.22 -10.13 -14.52
N ASN A 66 -19.80 -11.09 -15.24
CA ASN A 66 -21.22 -11.39 -15.14
C ASN A 66 -21.51 -12.15 -13.83
N PRO A 67 -22.39 -11.65 -12.94
CA PRO A 67 -22.71 -12.34 -11.69
C PRO A 67 -23.31 -13.74 -11.87
N LYS A 68 -23.82 -14.05 -13.08
CA LYS A 68 -24.33 -15.38 -13.44
C LYS A 68 -23.22 -16.42 -13.64
N ASP A 69 -22.01 -16.01 -13.99
CA ASP A 69 -20.83 -16.88 -14.01
C ASP A 69 -20.13 -16.80 -12.65
N ASN A 70 -20.65 -17.56 -11.68
CA ASN A 70 -20.18 -17.48 -10.30
C ASN A 70 -18.70 -17.88 -10.16
N ALA A 71 -18.22 -18.85 -10.95
CA ALA A 71 -16.84 -19.31 -10.87
C ALA A 71 -15.87 -18.22 -11.35
N LYS A 72 -16.19 -17.56 -12.46
CA LYS A 72 -15.36 -16.50 -13.01
C LYS A 72 -15.44 -15.22 -12.17
N PHE A 73 -16.64 -14.86 -11.70
CA PHE A 73 -16.85 -13.74 -10.78
C PHE A 73 -16.04 -13.90 -9.48
N ARG A 74 -16.04 -15.10 -8.88
CA ARG A 74 -15.26 -15.37 -7.67
C ARG A 74 -13.77 -15.24 -7.91
N ARG A 75 -13.25 -15.80 -9.00
CA ARG A 75 -11.83 -15.71 -9.34
C ARG A 75 -11.37 -14.27 -9.55
N SER A 76 -12.16 -13.46 -10.27
CA SER A 76 -11.82 -12.06 -10.50
C SER A 76 -11.95 -11.22 -9.23
N ALA A 77 -12.95 -11.48 -8.39
CA ALA A 77 -13.09 -10.84 -7.08
C ALA A 77 -11.95 -11.22 -6.11
N ASP A 78 -11.52 -12.48 -6.09
CA ASP A 78 -10.39 -12.94 -5.29
C ASP A 78 -9.07 -12.27 -5.74
N ALA A 79 -8.85 -12.15 -7.06
CA ALA A 79 -7.71 -11.43 -7.61
C ALA A 79 -7.72 -9.94 -7.22
N ALA A 80 -8.88 -9.27 -7.28
CA ALA A 80 -9.03 -7.88 -6.84
C ALA A 80 -8.79 -7.71 -5.33
N LYS A 81 -9.23 -8.68 -4.52
CA LYS A 81 -8.99 -8.69 -3.08
C LYS A 81 -7.51 -8.88 -2.73
N GLU A 82 -6.82 -9.75 -3.47
CA GLU A 82 -5.39 -9.99 -3.32
C GLU A 82 -4.59 -8.74 -3.70
N SER A 83 -4.86 -8.13 -4.85
CA SER A 83 -4.18 -6.90 -5.29
C SER A 83 -4.38 -5.75 -4.30
N ILE A 84 -5.59 -5.57 -3.74
CA ILE A 84 -5.85 -4.59 -2.67
C ILE A 84 -5.05 -4.90 -1.41
N ARG A 85 -5.04 -6.17 -0.97
CA ARG A 85 -4.30 -6.57 0.24
C ARG A 85 -2.82 -6.26 0.09
N ASP A 86 -2.23 -6.64 -1.04
CA ASP A 86 -0.81 -6.41 -1.32
C ASP A 86 -0.51 -4.93 -1.44
N TYR A 87 -1.36 -4.16 -2.12
CA TYR A 87 -1.24 -2.71 -2.21
C TYR A 87 -1.23 -2.06 -0.82
N LEU A 88 -2.20 -2.39 0.03
CA LEU A 88 -2.29 -1.84 1.38
C LEU A 88 -1.13 -2.28 2.28
N SER A 89 -0.70 -3.54 2.18
CA SER A 89 0.44 -4.07 2.95
C SER A 89 1.72 -3.29 2.66
N ASN A 90 1.90 -2.89 1.40
CA ASN A 90 3.09 -2.18 0.98
C ASN A 90 2.98 -0.67 1.17
N TRP A 91 1.87 -0.03 0.79
CA TRP A 91 1.81 1.43 0.62
C TRP A 91 1.05 2.18 1.71
N ARG A 92 0.26 1.49 2.53
CA ARG A 92 -0.50 2.15 3.59
C ARG A 92 0.45 2.83 4.58
N GLY A 93 0.25 4.13 4.78
CA GLY A 93 1.08 4.94 5.69
C GLY A 93 2.44 5.34 5.13
N GLN A 94 2.76 5.02 3.86
CA GLN A 94 3.97 5.52 3.22
C GLN A 94 3.81 6.99 2.84
N LYS A 95 4.57 7.87 3.52
CA LYS A 95 4.57 9.33 3.28
C LYS A 95 4.92 9.71 1.83
N THR A 96 5.67 8.85 1.13
CA THR A 96 6.09 9.05 -0.26
C THR A 96 4.94 9.04 -1.26
N VAL A 97 3.81 8.39 -0.93
CA VAL A 97 2.65 8.27 -1.83
C VAL A 97 1.36 8.79 -1.19
N ALA A 98 1.32 9.00 0.13
CA ALA A 98 0.12 9.40 0.85
C ALA A 98 -0.51 10.73 0.39
N GLY A 99 0.27 11.61 -0.24
CA GLY A 99 -0.19 12.88 -0.81
C GLY A 99 -0.57 12.80 -2.29
N GLU A 100 -0.42 11.63 -2.92
CA GLU A 100 -0.68 11.47 -4.35
C GLU A 100 -2.16 11.27 -4.63
N GLU A 101 -2.65 11.91 -5.68
CA GLU A 101 -4.06 11.87 -6.06
C GLU A 101 -4.46 10.43 -6.43
N SER A 102 -3.60 9.70 -7.14
CA SER A 102 -3.81 8.27 -7.42
C SER A 102 -3.99 7.43 -6.15
N TYR A 103 -3.27 7.76 -5.08
CA TYR A 103 -3.34 7.04 -3.80
C TYR A 103 -4.66 7.36 -3.10
N VAL A 104 -5.04 8.64 -3.06
CA VAL A 104 -6.30 9.10 -2.46
C VAL A 104 -7.51 8.46 -3.13
N GLU A 105 -7.53 8.41 -4.47
CA GLU A 105 -8.65 7.81 -5.20
C GLU A 105 -8.73 6.29 -5.02
N LEU A 106 -7.59 5.60 -4.94
CA LEU A 106 -7.57 4.17 -4.59
C LEU A 106 -8.04 3.92 -3.15
N GLU A 107 -7.72 4.81 -2.20
CA GLU A 107 -8.29 4.72 -0.85
C GLU A 107 -9.80 4.94 -0.83
N ASN A 108 -10.33 5.83 -1.67
CA ASN A 108 -11.77 6.05 -1.81
C ASN A 108 -12.47 4.78 -2.32
N VAL A 109 -11.93 4.12 -3.34
CA VAL A 109 -12.41 2.81 -3.83
C VAL A 109 -12.46 1.78 -2.70
N ILE A 110 -11.36 1.62 -1.97
CA ILE A 110 -11.26 0.65 -0.87
C ILE A 110 -12.25 0.99 0.26
N ARG A 111 -12.41 2.28 0.58
CA ARG A 111 -13.36 2.75 1.60
C ARG A 111 -14.81 2.51 1.18
N ALA A 112 -15.16 2.75 -0.07
CA ALA A 112 -16.50 2.48 -0.62
C ALA A 112 -16.83 0.99 -0.53
N LEU A 113 -15.91 0.12 -0.94
CA LEU A 113 -16.04 -1.34 -0.80
C LEU A 113 -16.20 -1.77 0.66
N ALA A 114 -15.34 -1.28 1.56
CA ALA A 114 -15.39 -1.62 2.98
C ALA A 114 -16.72 -1.16 3.63
N LYS A 115 -17.18 0.04 3.31
CA LYS A 115 -18.46 0.59 3.79
C LYS A 115 -19.64 -0.23 3.30
N PHE A 116 -19.64 -0.62 2.02
CA PHE A 116 -20.70 -1.46 1.45
C PHE A 116 -20.73 -2.84 2.11
N TYR A 117 -19.60 -3.56 2.07
CA TYR A 117 -19.54 -4.95 2.52
C TYR A 117 -19.61 -5.13 4.04
N SER A 118 -19.20 -4.14 4.83
CA SER A 118 -19.42 -4.16 6.29
C SER A 118 -20.91 -4.10 6.66
N LYS A 119 -21.74 -3.48 5.82
CA LYS A 119 -23.19 -3.35 6.04
C LYS A 119 -24.00 -4.46 5.35
N ALA A 120 -23.67 -4.77 4.10
CA ALA A 120 -24.44 -5.69 3.26
C ALA A 120 -23.99 -7.16 3.42
N GLY A 121 -22.79 -7.39 3.93
CA GLY A 121 -22.18 -8.71 4.07
C GLY A 121 -21.36 -9.12 2.83
N PRO A 122 -20.36 -9.99 2.99
CA PRO A 122 -19.27 -10.20 2.03
C PRO A 122 -19.67 -10.83 0.69
N SER A 123 -20.90 -11.32 0.58
CA SER A 123 -21.42 -11.94 -0.65
C SER A 123 -22.57 -11.14 -1.26
N ALA A 124 -22.85 -9.95 -0.74
CA ALA A 124 -23.89 -9.08 -1.29
C ALA A 124 -23.48 -8.57 -2.68
N PRO A 125 -24.40 -8.53 -3.65
CA PRO A 125 -24.13 -7.94 -4.96
C PRO A 125 -23.97 -6.43 -4.83
N LEU A 126 -22.95 -5.85 -5.48
CA LEU A 126 -22.80 -4.39 -5.51
C LEU A 126 -23.98 -3.75 -6.25
N PRO A 127 -24.65 -2.75 -5.67
CA PRO A 127 -25.63 -1.94 -6.38
C PRO A 127 -24.93 -1.07 -7.44
N ASP A 128 -25.66 -0.72 -8.50
CA ASP A 128 -25.12 0.04 -9.64
C ASP A 128 -24.57 1.42 -9.25
N GLU A 129 -25.15 2.05 -8.21
CA GLU A 129 -24.67 3.33 -7.67
C GLU A 129 -23.25 3.20 -7.10
N VAL A 130 -23.01 2.23 -6.21
CA VAL A 130 -21.69 1.98 -5.61
C VAL A 130 -20.70 1.51 -6.67
N LYS A 131 -21.16 0.73 -7.65
CA LYS A 131 -20.32 0.29 -8.77
C LYS A 131 -19.87 1.48 -9.64
N THR A 132 -20.77 2.41 -9.93
CA THR A 132 -20.46 3.63 -10.69
C THR A 132 -19.46 4.50 -9.93
N GLU A 133 -19.70 4.74 -8.64
CA GLU A 133 -18.77 5.47 -7.75
C GLU A 133 -17.36 4.87 -7.79
N ILE A 134 -17.25 3.55 -7.61
CA ILE A 134 -15.95 2.86 -7.67
C ILE A 134 -15.31 3.00 -9.06
N LEU A 135 -16.08 2.86 -10.14
CA LEU A 135 -15.54 2.99 -11.49
C LEU A 135 -15.03 4.41 -11.78
N ASP A 136 -15.70 5.44 -11.27
CA ASP A 136 -15.28 6.83 -11.42
C ASP A 136 -13.97 7.11 -10.67
N ASP A 137 -13.84 6.64 -9.43
CA ASP A 137 -12.60 6.80 -8.67
C ASP A 137 -11.45 5.98 -9.28
N LEU A 138 -11.73 4.79 -9.83
CA LEU A 138 -10.74 4.03 -10.60
C LEU A 138 -10.29 4.75 -11.88
N ASN A 139 -11.20 5.44 -12.58
CA ASN A 139 -10.86 6.24 -13.75
C ASN A 139 -9.92 7.39 -13.35
N LYS A 140 -10.25 8.14 -12.29
CA LYS A 140 -9.40 9.23 -11.79
C LYS A 140 -8.04 8.72 -11.34
N ALA A 141 -7.99 7.62 -10.59
CA ALA A 141 -6.74 7.00 -10.17
C ALA A 141 -5.85 6.71 -11.38
N GLU A 142 -6.43 6.15 -12.45
CA GLU A 142 -5.70 5.84 -13.69
C GLU A 142 -5.21 7.08 -14.46
N GLU A 143 -5.89 8.23 -14.34
CA GLU A 143 -5.42 9.50 -14.91
C GLU A 143 -4.17 10.04 -14.21
N PHE A 144 -4.00 9.72 -12.93
CA PHE A 144 -2.85 10.16 -12.13
C PHE A 144 -1.68 9.17 -12.11
N LEU A 145 -1.86 7.95 -12.63
CA LEU A 145 -0.84 6.89 -12.76
C LEU A 145 -0.09 6.94 -14.09
#